data_AF-A0A392RJ36-F1
#
_entry.id   AF-A0A392RJ36-F1
#
_cell.length_a   1.000
_cell.length_b   1.000
_cell.length_c   1.000
_cell.angle_alpha   90.00
_cell.angle_beta   90.00
_cell.angle_gamma   90.00
#
_symmetry.space_group_name_H-M   'P 1'
#
loop_
_entity.id
_entity.type
_entity.pdbx_description
1 polymer ?
#
loop_
_entity_poly.entity_id
_entity_poly.type
_entity_poly.pdbx_seq_one_letter_code
_entity_poly.pdbx_strand_id
1 'polypeptide(L)'
;GFAILEFGAILVCPRKLTELRNYSTLVRPADLSLISPLSERCNGINAEAVSNAPTFADIAPAVYDLLHGRIWAGHNILRFDCVRVRDAFAAINQTPPEPKG
;
A
#
# COMPACT_ATOMS: atom_id res chain seq x y z
N GLY A 1 -7.67 -8.70 -12.19
CA GLY A 1 -7.00 -7.42 -11.91
C GLY A 1 -6.18 -7.54 -10.64
N PHE A 2 -5.68 -6.42 -10.12
CA PHE A 2 -4.98 -6.39 -8.84
C PHE A 2 -5.52 -5.23 -8.00
N ALA A 3 -5.52 -5.42 -6.68
CA ALA A 3 -5.82 -4.37 -5.72
C ALA A 3 -4.89 -4.51 -4.52
N ILE A 4 -4.61 -3.39 -3.86
CA ILE A 4 -3.94 -3.37 -2.56
C ILE A 4 -4.99 -3.79 -1.52
N LEU A 5 -4.72 -4.88 -0.80
CA LEU A 5 -5.56 -5.38 0.30
C LEU A 5 -5.00 -5.02 1.68
N GLU A 6 -3.72 -4.66 1.73
CA GLU A 6 -3.02 -4.18 2.91
C GLU A 6 -1.94 -3.20 2.47
N PHE A 7 -1.78 -2.10 3.19
CA PHE A 7 -0.67 -1.18 3.01
C PHE A 7 0.10 -1.06 4.33
N GLY A 8 1.39 -1.37 4.29
CA GLY A 8 2.32 -1.25 5.41
C GLY A 8 3.57 -0.47 5.02
N ALA A 9 3.95 0.52 5.83
CA ALA A 9 5.19 1.27 5.66
C ALA A 9 5.78 1.70 7.00
N ILE A 10 7.11 1.67 7.10
CA ILE A 10 7.87 2.14 8.26
C ILE A 10 8.83 3.23 7.80
N LEU A 11 8.80 4.38 8.47
CA LEU A 11 9.79 5.43 8.30
C LEU A 11 10.96 5.18 9.25
N VAL A 12 12.17 5.07 8.72
CA VAL A 12 13.38 4.76 9.50
C VAL A 12 14.37 5.91 9.43
N CYS A 13 15.05 6.20 10.55
CA CYS A 13 16.18 7.14 10.56
C CYS A 13 17.38 6.50 9.84
N PRO A 14 17.88 7.06 8.73
CA PRO A 14 18.95 6.41 7.96
C PRO A 14 20.30 6.34 8.71
N ARG A 15 20.50 7.14 9.76
CA ARG A 15 21.74 7.15 10.55
C ARG A 15 21.70 6.23 11.77
N LYS A 16 20.55 6.17 12.43
CA LYS A 16 20.38 5.42 13.70
C LYS A 16 19.69 4.08 13.51
N LEU A 17 19.09 3.85 12.34
CA LEU A 17 18.27 2.68 12.01
C LEU A 17 17.10 2.46 12.99
N THR A 18 16.64 3.55 13.62
CA THR A 18 15.49 3.53 14.52
C THR A 18 14.22 3.84 13.73
N GLU A 19 13.15 3.13 14.05
CA GLU A 19 11.80 3.44 13.59
C GLU A 19 11.38 4.83 14.10
N LEU A 20 10.88 5.66 13.18
CA LEU A 20 10.35 6.99 13.45
C LEU A 20 8.82 7.03 13.36
N ARG A 21 8.25 6.22 12.47
CA ARG A 21 6.80 6.08 12.27
C ARG A 21 6.50 4.72 11.67
N ASN A 22 5.41 4.11 12.09
CA ASN A 22 4.84 2.91 11.50
C ASN A 22 3.39 3.18 11.13
N TYR A 23 3.02 2.73 9.93
CA TYR A 23 1.67 2.77 9.43
C TYR A 23 1.35 1.42 8.79
N SER A 24 0.29 0.77 9.26
CA SER A 24 -0.21 -0.46 8.66
C SER A 24 -1.74 -0.46 8.73
N THR A 25 -2.38 -0.84 7.63
CA THR A 25 -3.83 -0.95 7.56
C THR A 25 -4.27 -1.91 6.46
N LEU A 26 -5.36 -2.62 6.70
CA LEU A 26 -6.08 -3.30 5.62
C LEU A 26 -6.74 -2.27 4.71
N VAL A 27 -6.95 -2.64 3.45
CA VAL A 27 -7.51 -1.76 2.42
C VAL A 27 -8.65 -2.49 1.74
N ARG A 28 -9.82 -1.85 1.74
CA ARG A 28 -10.99 -2.36 1.02
C ARG A 28 -10.86 -2.06 -0.48
N PRO A 29 -10.80 -3.09 -1.35
CA PRO A 29 -10.77 -2.87 -2.79
C PRO A 29 -12.14 -2.36 -3.28
N ALA A 30 -12.16 -1.69 -4.44
CA ALA A 30 -13.41 -1.27 -5.08
C ALA A 30 -14.29 -2.46 -5.52
N ASP A 31 -13.64 -3.60 -5.80
CA ASP A 31 -14.29 -4.85 -6.18
C ASP A 31 -13.78 -5.99 -5.28
N LEU A 32 -14.65 -6.53 -4.44
CA LEU A 32 -14.34 -7.65 -3.54
C LEU A 32 -14.10 -8.97 -4.29
N SER A 33 -14.56 -9.10 -5.54
CA SER A 33 -14.32 -10.31 -6.34
C SER A 33 -12.84 -10.51 -6.69
N LEU A 34 -12.01 -9.47 -6.53
CA LEU A 34 -10.56 -9.55 -6.68
C LEU A 34 -9.89 -10.40 -5.59
N ILE A 35 -10.58 -10.66 -4.47
CA ILE A 35 -10.12 -11.54 -3.40
C ILE A 35 -10.46 -12.98 -3.78
N SER A 36 -9.60 -13.58 -4.60
CA SER A 36 -9.74 -14.99 -4.98
C SER A 36 -9.33 -15.94 -3.85
N PRO A 37 -9.78 -17.21 -3.86
CA PRO A 37 -9.31 -18.22 -2.90
C PRO A 37 -7.79 -18.43 -2.90
N LEU A 38 -7.13 -18.20 -4.05
CA LEU A 38 -5.67 -18.23 -4.14
C LEU A 38 -5.05 -17.03 -3.41
N SER A 39 -5.61 -15.84 -3.57
CA SER A 39 -5.17 -14.64 -2.85
C SER A 39 -5.27 -14.87 -1.33
N GLU A 40 -6.45 -15.28 -0.86
CA GLU A 40 -6.69 -15.54 0.56
C GLU A 40 -5.74 -16.61 1.11
N ARG A 41 -5.45 -17.68 0.35
CA ARG A 41 -4.46 -18.68 0.78
C ARG A 41 -3.03 -18.12 0.88
N CYS A 42 -2.69 -17.15 0.04
CA CYS A 42 -1.35 -16.56 0.00
C CYS A 42 -1.12 -15.50 1.10
N ASN A 43 -2.14 -14.74 1.49
CA ASN A 43 -1.99 -13.62 2.44
C ASN A 43 -2.91 -13.67 3.67
N GLY A 44 -3.89 -14.58 3.70
CA GLY A 44 -4.86 -14.70 4.80
C GLY A 44 -5.95 -13.63 4.82
N ILE A 45 -6.02 -12.76 3.80
CA ILE A 45 -6.97 -11.64 3.75
C ILE A 45 -8.20 -12.05 2.95
N ASN A 46 -9.33 -12.16 3.64
CA ASN A 46 -10.63 -12.49 3.05
C ASN A 46 -11.53 -11.25 2.91
N ALA A 47 -12.67 -11.40 2.23
CA ALA A 47 -13.59 -10.29 1.98
C ALA A 47 -14.19 -9.70 3.26
N GLU A 48 -14.39 -10.50 4.30
CA GLU A 48 -14.90 -10.06 5.59
C GLU A 48 -13.86 -9.18 6.32
N ALA A 49 -12.58 -9.56 6.29
CA ALA A 49 -11.49 -8.84 6.94
C ALA A 49 -11.36 -7.39 6.42
N VAL A 50 -11.63 -7.17 5.13
CA VAL A 50 -11.54 -5.83 4.52
C VAL A 50 -12.89 -5.09 4.46
N SER A 51 -14.00 -5.71 4.90
CA SER A 51 -15.36 -5.14 4.73
C SER A 51 -15.52 -3.76 5.39
N ASN A 52 -14.92 -3.60 6.58
CA ASN A 52 -14.90 -2.37 7.37
C ASN A 52 -13.59 -1.57 7.25
N ALA A 53 -12.66 -2.04 6.40
CA ALA A 53 -11.40 -1.35 6.17
C ALA A 53 -11.60 -0.07 5.33
N PRO A 54 -10.71 0.93 5.48
CA PRO A 54 -10.74 2.12 4.63
C PRO A 54 -10.48 1.73 3.16
N THR A 55 -11.01 2.51 2.23
CA THR A 55 -10.66 2.38 0.81
C THR A 55 -9.26 2.94 0.55
N PHE A 56 -8.68 2.64 -0.62
CA PHE A 56 -7.41 3.26 -1.00
C PHE A 56 -7.49 4.79 -1.05
N ALA A 57 -8.62 5.34 -1.50
CA ALA A 57 -8.84 6.79 -1.54
C ALA A 57 -8.77 7.43 -0.14
N ASP A 58 -9.28 6.75 0.89
CA ASP A 58 -9.27 7.23 2.27
C ASP A 58 -7.85 7.30 2.84
N ILE A 59 -6.96 6.37 2.43
CA ILE A 59 -5.59 6.29 2.93
C ILE A 59 -4.57 7.00 2.04
N ALA A 60 -4.92 7.35 0.80
CA ALA A 60 -4.01 7.95 -0.18
C ALA A 60 -3.24 9.17 0.36
N PRO A 61 -3.84 10.10 1.13
CA PRO A 61 -3.09 11.22 1.71
C PRO A 61 -1.98 10.76 2.68
N ALA A 62 -2.24 9.75 3.51
CA ALA A 62 -1.27 9.20 4.44
C ALA A 62 -0.15 8.44 3.71
N VAL A 63 -0.51 7.67 2.69
CA VAL A 63 0.46 6.98 1.82
C VAL A 63 1.37 7.99 1.12
N TYR A 64 0.82 9.08 0.59
CA TYR A 64 1.59 10.10 -0.09
C TYR A 64 2.59 10.79 0.85
N ASP A 65 2.15 11.22 2.04
CA ASP A 65 3.01 11.84 3.07
C ASP A 65 4.16 10.90 3.54
N LEU A 66 3.85 9.61 3.66
CA LEU A 66 4.82 8.59 4.06
C LEU A 66 5.88 8.30 2.99
N LEU A 67 5.57 8.47 1.71
CA LEU A 67 6.40 8.00 0.61
C LEU A 67 7.05 9.13 -0.20
N HIS A 68 6.32 10.19 -0.51
CA HIS A 68 6.77 11.18 -1.49
C HIS A 68 8.08 11.86 -1.08
N GLY A 69 9.04 11.92 -2.01
CA GLY A 69 10.34 12.57 -1.79
C GLY A 69 11.26 11.82 -0.82
N ARG A 70 11.01 10.53 -0.56
CA ARG A 70 11.83 9.69 0.33
C ARG A 70 12.43 8.50 -0.41
N ILE A 71 13.49 7.93 0.15
CA ILE A 71 14.08 6.69 -0.38
C ILE A 71 13.16 5.53 -0.01
N TRP A 72 12.78 4.73 -0.99
CA TRP A 72 11.96 3.54 -0.77
C TRP A 72 12.82 2.31 -0.75
N ALA A 73 12.59 1.45 0.24
CA ALA A 73 13.24 0.16 0.36
C ALA A 73 12.18 -0.89 0.67
N GLY A 74 12.22 -2.01 -0.05
CA GLY A 74 11.28 -3.10 0.11
C GLY A 74 11.69 -4.29 -0.75
N HIS A 75 11.13 -5.45 -0.43
CA HIS A 75 11.42 -6.67 -1.17
C HIS A 75 10.79 -6.59 -2.58
N ASN A 76 11.61 -6.68 -3.63
CA ASN A 76 11.13 -6.59 -5.02
C ASN A 76 10.32 -5.30 -5.34
N ILE A 77 10.57 -4.23 -4.59
CA ILE A 77 9.75 -3.01 -4.59
C ILE A 77 9.58 -2.39 -5.98
N LEU A 78 10.62 -2.42 -6.81
CA LEU A 78 10.61 -1.85 -8.16
C LEU A 78 9.62 -2.55 -9.10
N ARG A 79 9.49 -3.88 -8.98
CA ARG A 79 8.65 -4.69 -9.88
C ARG A 79 7.28 -4.97 -9.30
N PHE A 80 7.11 -4.81 -7.99
CA PHE A 80 5.88 -5.14 -7.29
C PHE A 80 5.23 -3.89 -6.70
N ASP A 81 5.68 -3.42 -5.53
CA ASP A 81 4.94 -2.39 -4.79
C ASP A 81 4.88 -1.04 -5.50
N CYS A 82 5.97 -0.59 -6.14
CA CYS A 82 5.99 0.67 -6.89
C CYS A 82 4.91 0.70 -7.99
N VAL A 83 4.69 -0.45 -8.65
CA VAL A 83 3.67 -0.58 -9.69
C VAL A 83 2.28 -0.53 -9.04
N ARG A 84 2.07 -1.27 -7.94
CA ARG A 84 0.78 -1.29 -7.22
C ARG A 84 0.37 0.06 -6.66
N VAL A 85 1.31 0.78 -6.05
CA VAL A 85 1.05 2.13 -5.52
C VAL A 85 0.67 3.06 -6.67
N ARG A 86 1.43 3.08 -7.77
CA ARG A 86 1.13 3.92 -8.93
C ARG A 86 -0.25 3.61 -9.52
N ASP A 87 -0.56 2.33 -9.72
CA ASP A 87 -1.86 1.89 -10.26
C ASP A 87 -3.01 2.30 -9.33
N ALA A 88 -2.83 2.20 -8.01
CA ALA A 88 -3.85 2.56 -7.02
C ALA A 88 -4.14 4.07 -6.99
N PHE A 89 -3.10 4.91 -7.09
CA PHE A 89 -3.27 6.37 -7.24
C PHE A 89 -3.94 6.75 -8.56
N ALA A 90 -3.56 6.08 -9.66
CA ALA A 90 -4.19 6.28 -10.96
C ALA A 90 -5.68 5.92 -10.94
N ALA A 91 -6.06 4.82 -10.27
CA ALA A 91 -7.45 4.38 -10.14
C ALA A 91 -8.36 5.39 -9.41
N ILE A 92 -7.80 6.24 -8.55
CA ILE A 92 -8.53 7.31 -7.84
C ILE A 92 -8.31 8.70 -8.46
N ASN A 93 -7.71 8.77 -9.67
CA ASN A 93 -7.37 10.01 -10.36
C ASN A 93 -6.50 10.99 -9.55
N GLN A 94 -5.53 10.46 -8.79
CA GLN A 94 -4.56 11.26 -8.04
C GLN A 94 -3.13 11.02 -8.54
N THR A 95 -2.26 12.01 -8.33
CA THR A 95 -0.83 11.89 -8.63
C THR A 95 -0.14 10.97 -7.61
N PRO A 96 0.60 9.94 -8.05
CA PRO A 96 1.31 9.06 -7.13
C PRO A 96 2.47 9.76 -6.42
N PRO A 97 2.91 9.27 -5.25
CA PRO A 97 4.16 9.69 -4.65
C PRO A 97 5.34 9.20 -5.52
N GLU A 98 6.45 9.94 -5.49
CA GLU A 98 7.67 9.58 -6.22
C GLU A 98 8.82 9.38 -5.22
N PRO A 99 9.69 8.37 -5.43
CA PRO A 99 10.85 8.17 -4.59
C PRO A 99 11.87 9.29 -4.78
N LYS A 100 12.75 9.45 -3.80
CA LYS A 100 13.94 10.30 -3.94
C LYS A 100 15.03 9.55 -4.68
N GLY A 101 15.41 10.06 -5.86
CA GLY A 101 16.49 9.52 -6.69
C GLY A 101 15.94 8.84 -7.93
#